data_AF-A0A8S3HSY6-F1
#
_entry.id   AF-A0A8S3HSY6-F1
#
_cell.length_a   1.000
_cell.length_b   1.000
_cell.length_c   1.000
_cell.angle_alpha   90.00
_cell.angle_beta   90.00
_cell.angle_gamma   90.00
#
_symmetry.space_group_name_H-M   'P 1'
#
loop_
_entity.id
_entity.type
_entity.pdbx_description
1 polymer ?
#
loop_
_entity_poly.entity_id
_entity_poly.type
_entity_poly.pdbx_seq_one_letter_code
_entity_poly.pdbx_strand_id
1 'polypeptide(L)'
;MTKLFIKEILRKVNKTCVYYPICPRYADDEMLKHHSPTYAIHYLLPVRPRRLIQYNLEKLKMNSPTDCVLGRLPSLAHSQFALAFSTTKIIMEPKITINARIVIVGASTVGLAVLEALIMCPYLRFNNLTLISPHGMPGEFPPSFTRNLFLPSNLEYETDELTRLSLRS
;
A
#
# COMPACT_ATOMS: atom_id res chain seq x y z
N MET A 1 -2.96 1.12 24.54
CA MET A 1 -3.76 2.37 24.44
C MET A 1 -4.32 2.64 23.04
N THR A 2 -3.54 2.52 21.97
CA THR A 2 -3.95 2.95 20.62
C THR A 2 -5.05 2.12 19.93
N LYS A 3 -5.23 0.82 20.27
CA LYS A 3 -6.38 0.02 19.78
C LYS A 3 -7.74 0.58 20.22
N LEU A 4 -7.83 0.96 21.50
CA LEU A 4 -9.04 1.54 22.08
C LEU A 4 -9.34 2.90 21.47
N PHE A 5 -8.30 3.66 21.12
CA PHE A 5 -8.44 4.94 20.45
C PHE A 5 -9.12 4.82 19.07
N ILE A 6 -8.62 3.94 18.18
CA ILE A 6 -9.28 3.72 16.87
C ILE A 6 -10.72 3.23 17.05
N LYS A 7 -10.95 2.34 18.03
CA LYS A 7 -12.30 1.85 18.35
C LYS A 7 -13.23 2.99 18.79
N GLU A 8 -12.76 3.89 19.66
CA GLU A 8 -13.56 5.02 20.11
C GLU A 8 -13.84 6.03 18.99
N ILE A 9 -12.89 6.24 18.07
CA ILE A 9 -13.14 7.03 16.86
C ILE A 9 -14.26 6.39 16.04
N LEU A 10 -14.14 5.09 15.73
CA LEU A 10 -15.15 4.36 14.96
C LEU A 10 -16.53 4.39 15.63
N ARG A 11 -16.56 4.26 16.96
CA ARG A 11 -17.79 4.36 17.77
C ARG A 11 -18.42 5.75 17.68
N LYS A 12 -17.64 6.82 17.83
CA LYS A 12 -18.13 8.21 17.76
C LYS A 12 -18.63 8.60 16.37
N VAL A 13 -17.94 8.15 15.32
CA VAL A 13 -18.30 8.44 13.92
C VAL A 13 -19.42 7.50 13.42
N ASN A 14 -19.80 6.49 14.21
CA ASN A 14 -20.76 5.45 13.86
C ASN A 14 -20.40 4.74 12.53
N LYS A 15 -19.12 4.37 12.39
CA LYS A 15 -18.58 3.63 11.24
C LYS A 15 -17.95 2.33 11.73
N THR A 16 -17.93 1.32 10.86
CA THR A 16 -17.38 0.00 11.17
C THR A 16 -15.93 -0.16 10.74
N CYS A 17 -15.46 0.74 9.87
CA CYS A 17 -14.14 0.65 9.27
C CYS A 17 -13.53 2.03 8.96
N VAL A 18 -12.20 2.09 8.96
CA VAL A 18 -11.41 3.26 8.57
C VAL A 18 -10.50 2.85 7.43
N TYR A 19 -10.45 3.70 6.41
CA TYR A 19 -9.45 3.67 5.35
C TYR A 19 -8.49 4.84 5.55
N TYR A 20 -7.20 4.58 5.37
CA TYR A 20 -6.15 5.56 5.50
C TYR A 20 -5.23 5.47 4.27
N PRO A 21 -5.21 6.48 3.39
CA PRO A 21 -4.24 6.54 2.31
C PRO A 21 -2.83 6.79 2.88
N ILE A 22 -1.82 6.26 2.19
CA ILE A 22 -0.40 6.41 2.50
C ILE A 22 0.28 6.89 1.22
N CYS A 23 0.48 8.20 1.12
CA CYS A 23 1.10 8.84 -0.05
C CYS A 23 2.63 8.78 0.01
N PRO A 24 3.35 8.62 -1.13
CA PRO A 24 4.80 8.60 -1.21
C PRO A 24 5.41 9.90 -0.70
N ARG A 25 6.68 9.85 -0.26
CA ARG A 25 7.40 11.02 0.23
C ARG A 25 7.58 12.11 -0.84
N TYR A 26 7.55 11.71 -2.11
CA TYR A 26 7.62 12.60 -3.25
C TYR A 26 6.24 13.05 -3.77
N ALA A 27 5.14 12.73 -3.07
CA ALA A 27 3.80 13.23 -3.42
C ALA A 27 3.69 14.74 -3.19
N ASP A 28 2.73 15.37 -3.88
CA ASP A 28 2.47 16.81 -3.77
C ASP A 28 2.26 17.27 -2.31
N ASP A 29 2.77 18.45 -1.98
CA ASP A 29 2.71 19.03 -0.62
C ASP A 29 1.29 19.16 -0.08
N GLU A 30 0.30 19.41 -0.95
CA GLU A 30 -1.12 19.45 -0.59
C GLU A 30 -1.62 18.10 -0.03
N MET A 31 -1.18 16.99 -0.62
CA MET A 31 -1.54 15.65 -0.14
C MET A 31 -0.83 15.35 1.18
N LEU A 32 0.46 15.67 1.29
CA LEU A 32 1.28 15.42 2.48
C LEU A 32 0.78 16.18 3.72
N LYS A 33 0.25 17.41 3.57
CA LYS A 33 -0.33 18.21 4.67
C LYS A 33 -1.46 17.50 5.42
N HIS A 34 -2.20 16.61 4.74
CA HIS A 34 -3.31 15.86 5.34
C HIS A 34 -2.87 14.52 5.95
N HIS A 35 -1.60 14.12 5.79
CA HIS A 35 -1.06 12.91 6.41
C HIS A 35 -0.40 13.22 7.75
N SER A 36 -1.06 12.83 8.84
CA SER A 36 -0.41 12.78 10.15
C SER A 36 0.45 11.52 10.27
N PRO A 37 1.70 11.61 10.77
CA PRO A 37 2.53 10.44 11.10
C PRO A 37 1.87 9.69 12.27
N THR A 38 0.98 8.77 11.93
CA THR A 38 0.06 8.20 12.90
C THR A 38 0.70 6.98 13.55
N TYR A 39 1.02 7.06 14.84
CA TYR A 39 1.38 5.95 15.73
C TYR A 39 0.35 4.80 15.76
N ALA A 40 -0.74 4.89 15.00
CA ALA A 40 -1.78 3.88 14.92
C ALA A 40 -1.75 3.09 13.60
N ILE A 41 -0.86 3.43 12.65
CA ILE A 41 -0.72 2.73 11.36
C ILE A 41 -0.41 1.25 11.57
N HIS A 42 0.32 0.87 12.62
CA HIS A 42 0.63 -0.53 12.92
C HIS A 42 -0.58 -1.40 13.32
N TYR A 43 -1.75 -0.80 13.55
CA TYR A 43 -3.01 -1.55 13.71
C TYR A 43 -3.79 -1.66 12.41
N LEU A 44 -3.50 -0.80 11.43
CA LEU A 44 -4.07 -0.89 10.11
C LEU A 44 -3.39 -2.03 9.34
N LEU A 45 -4.17 -2.67 8.49
CA LEU A 45 -3.69 -3.68 7.57
C LEU A 45 -3.40 -3.02 6.22
N PRO A 46 -2.26 -3.32 5.59
CA PRO A 46 -2.05 -2.93 4.21
C PRO A 46 -3.08 -3.63 3.31
N VAL A 47 -3.61 -2.90 2.35
CA VAL A 47 -4.55 -3.42 1.37
C VAL A 47 -3.79 -3.67 0.07
N ARG A 48 -3.90 -4.88 -0.46
CA ARG A 48 -3.38 -5.17 -1.79
C ARG A 48 -4.15 -4.35 -2.84
N PRO A 49 -3.45 -3.70 -3.79
CA PRO A 49 -4.12 -3.05 -4.90
C PRO A 49 -4.97 -4.07 -5.65
N ARG A 50 -6.21 -3.70 -5.94
CA ARG A 50 -7.11 -4.55 -6.73
C ARG A 50 -6.73 -4.40 -8.20
N ARG A 51 -6.45 -5.51 -8.88
CA ARG A 51 -6.26 -5.52 -10.33
C ARG A 51 -7.56 -5.03 -11.01
N LEU A 52 -7.47 -3.89 -11.68
CA LEU A 52 -8.58 -3.34 -12.45
C LEU A 52 -8.76 -4.12 -13.76
N ILE A 53 -10.00 -4.29 -14.17
CA ILE A 53 -10.33 -4.93 -15.45
C ILE A 53 -9.88 -4.00 -16.57
N GLN A 54 -9.11 -4.52 -17.52
CA GLN A 54 -8.80 -3.79 -18.75
C GLN A 54 -9.98 -3.91 -19.72
N TYR A 55 -10.66 -2.79 -19.93
CA TYR A 55 -11.80 -2.73 -20.82
C TYR A 55 -11.36 -2.44 -22.25
N ASN A 56 -11.84 -3.24 -23.21
CA ASN A 56 -11.72 -2.91 -24.62
C ASN A 56 -12.82 -1.93 -25.01
N LEU A 57 -12.49 -0.63 -24.97
CA LEU A 57 -13.46 0.46 -25.16
C LEU A 57 -14.06 0.49 -26.56
N GLU A 58 -13.29 0.09 -27.57
CA GLU A 58 -13.74 0.02 -28.97
C GLU A 58 -14.90 -0.97 -29.12
N LYS A 59 -14.82 -2.11 -28.41
CA LYS A 59 -15.86 -3.15 -28.43
C LYS A 59 -17.08 -2.79 -27.57
N LEU A 60 -16.87 -2.07 -26.47
CA LEU A 60 -17.93 -1.78 -25.49
C LEU A 60 -18.83 -0.60 -25.88
N LYS A 61 -18.35 0.37 -26.67
CA LYS A 61 -19.12 1.53 -27.15
C LYS A 61 -19.97 2.16 -26.02
N MET A 62 -21.31 2.06 -26.10
CA MET A 62 -22.25 2.62 -25.12
C MET A 62 -22.21 1.95 -23.75
N ASN A 63 -21.70 0.72 -23.66
CA ASN A 63 -21.52 0.00 -22.40
C ASN A 63 -20.14 0.23 -21.78
N SER A 64 -19.39 1.22 -22.26
CA SER A 64 -18.11 1.58 -21.67
C SER A 64 -18.31 2.05 -20.22
N PRO A 65 -17.46 1.59 -19.29
CA PRO A 65 -17.48 2.09 -17.92
C PRO A 65 -17.08 3.57 -17.88
N THR A 66 -17.47 4.23 -16.79
CA THR A 66 -17.21 5.65 -16.54
C THR A 66 -15.71 5.93 -16.39
N ASP A 67 -15.28 7.16 -16.68
CA ASP A 67 -13.88 7.58 -16.60
C ASP A 67 -13.26 7.42 -15.20
N CYS A 68 -14.07 7.47 -14.14
CA CYS A 68 -13.63 7.16 -12.77
C CYS A 68 -13.14 5.71 -12.63
N VAL A 69 -13.81 4.76 -13.27
CA VAL A 69 -13.44 3.33 -13.26
C VAL A 69 -12.22 3.09 -14.15
N LEU A 70 -12.11 3.86 -15.23
CA LEU A 70 -10.96 3.82 -16.13
C LEU A 70 -9.72 4.53 -15.59
N GLY A 71 -9.81 5.17 -14.42
CA GLY A 71 -8.69 5.93 -13.84
C GLY A 71 -8.29 7.16 -14.66
N ARG A 72 -9.16 7.63 -15.55
CA ARG A 72 -8.92 8.78 -16.45
C ARG A 72 -9.28 10.12 -15.83
N LEU A 73 -9.87 10.11 -14.64
CA LEU A 73 -10.20 11.33 -13.93
C LEU A 73 -8.92 11.97 -13.37
N PRO A 74 -8.60 13.23 -13.71
CA PRO A 74 -7.34 13.87 -13.30
C PRO A 74 -7.17 13.96 -11.77
N SER A 75 -8.27 14.04 -11.01
CA SER A 75 -8.24 14.01 -9.53
C SER A 75 -7.86 12.65 -8.94
N LEU A 76 -8.02 11.55 -9.71
CA LEU A 76 -7.61 10.20 -9.34
C LEU A 76 -6.33 9.76 -10.07
N ALA A 77 -5.94 10.42 -11.15
CA ALA A 77 -4.68 10.15 -11.85
C ALA A 77 -3.44 10.39 -10.96
N HIS A 78 -3.58 11.25 -9.95
CA HIS A 78 -2.55 11.55 -8.94
C HIS A 78 -2.52 10.52 -7.78
N SER A 79 -3.36 9.46 -7.82
CA SER A 79 -3.48 8.50 -6.71
C SER A 79 -2.41 7.40 -6.72
N GLN A 80 -1.14 7.79 -6.74
CA GLN A 80 -0.07 6.87 -6.35
C GLN A 80 -0.03 6.80 -4.81
N PHE A 81 -1.05 6.22 -4.18
CA PHE A 81 -1.05 5.98 -2.73
C PHE A 81 -1.27 4.51 -2.41
N ALA A 82 -0.64 4.06 -1.33
CA ALA A 82 -0.98 2.79 -0.72
C ALA A 82 -2.18 2.96 0.21
N LEU A 83 -3.02 1.94 0.31
CA LEU A 83 -4.20 2.00 1.19
C LEU A 83 -3.97 1.11 2.40
N ALA A 84 -4.17 1.67 3.59
CA ALA A 84 -4.24 0.92 4.83
C ALA A 84 -5.68 0.93 5.35
N PHE A 85 -6.11 -0.17 5.94
CA PHE A 85 -7.49 -0.37 6.35
C PHE A 85 -7.60 -1.08 7.69
N SER A 86 -8.61 -0.75 8.47
CA SER A 86 -8.93 -1.50 9.67
C SER A 86 -10.42 -1.53 9.96
N THR A 87 -10.88 -2.63 10.54
CA THR A 87 -12.24 -2.79 11.06
C THR A 87 -12.23 -2.94 12.57
N THR A 88 -13.38 -2.74 13.20
CA THR A 88 -13.57 -3.06 14.62
C THR A 88 -13.25 -4.53 14.93
N LYS A 89 -13.56 -5.46 14.02
CA LYS A 89 -13.28 -6.89 14.15
C LYS A 89 -11.78 -7.19 14.16
N ILE A 90 -11.05 -6.68 13.16
CA ILE A 90 -9.60 -6.88 13.01
C ILE A 90 -8.80 -6.29 14.19
N ILE A 91 -9.27 -5.17 14.77
CA ILE A 91 -8.61 -4.56 15.93
C ILE A 91 -8.78 -5.41 17.18
N MET A 92 -9.96 -6.03 17.35
CA MET A 92 -10.29 -6.88 18.50
C MET A 92 -9.64 -8.24 18.42
N GLU A 93 -9.38 -8.75 17.22
CA GLU A 93 -8.71 -10.03 17.03
C GLU A 93 -7.27 -9.99 17.60
N PRO A 94 -6.89 -10.96 18.45
CA PRO A 94 -5.53 -11.05 18.95
C PRO A 94 -4.59 -11.45 17.79
N LYS A 95 -3.59 -10.61 17.50
CA LYS A 95 -2.53 -10.92 16.52
C LYS A 95 -1.40 -11.68 17.19
N ILE A 96 -0.91 -12.73 16.53
CA ILE A 96 0.25 -13.49 16.99
C ILE A 96 1.51 -12.68 16.66
N THR A 97 2.26 -12.29 17.68
CA THR A 97 3.53 -11.57 17.50
C THR A 97 4.67 -12.53 17.29
N ILE A 98 5.28 -12.50 16.11
CA ILE A 98 6.48 -13.23 15.77
C ILE A 98 7.68 -12.33 16.07
N ASN A 99 8.48 -12.72 17.06
CA ASN A 99 9.71 -12.01 17.45
C ASN A 99 10.97 -12.55 16.76
N ALA A 100 10.82 -13.34 15.70
CA ALA A 100 11.95 -13.79 14.88
C ALA A 100 12.60 -12.59 14.16
N ARG A 101 13.93 -12.63 14.01
CA ARG A 101 14.68 -11.69 13.18
C ARG A 101 14.75 -12.26 11.77
N ILE A 102 13.90 -11.75 10.88
CA ILE A 102 13.83 -12.19 9.49
C ILE A 102 14.54 -11.14 8.63
N VAL A 103 15.62 -11.56 7.97
CA VAL A 103 16.39 -10.71 7.07
C VAL A 103 16.22 -11.24 5.65
N ILE A 104 15.69 -10.41 4.76
CA ILE A 104 15.57 -10.70 3.33
C ILE A 104 16.72 -9.98 2.64
N VAL A 105 17.58 -10.74 1.95
CA VAL A 105 18.72 -10.18 1.22
C VAL A 105 18.38 -10.14 -0.27
N GLY A 106 18.35 -8.94 -0.83
CA GLY A 106 17.99 -8.64 -2.22
C GLY A 106 16.54 -8.20 -2.38
N ALA A 107 16.34 -7.00 -2.96
CA ALA A 107 15.03 -6.52 -3.40
C ALA A 107 14.69 -7.02 -4.82
N SER A 108 14.86 -8.33 -5.06
CA SER A 108 14.39 -8.98 -6.28
C SER A 108 12.88 -9.18 -6.24
N THR A 109 12.26 -9.55 -7.36
CA THR A 109 10.82 -9.88 -7.41
C THR A 109 10.44 -10.94 -6.37
N VAL A 110 11.29 -11.95 -6.19
CA VAL A 110 11.10 -13.00 -5.18
C VAL A 110 11.22 -12.44 -3.76
N GLY A 111 12.22 -11.61 -3.49
CA GLY A 111 12.40 -10.98 -2.18
C GLY A 111 11.21 -10.09 -1.80
N LEU A 112 10.70 -9.32 -2.76
CA LEU A 112 9.52 -8.48 -2.60
C LEU A 112 8.24 -9.31 -2.45
N ALA A 113 8.08 -10.41 -3.19
CA ALA A 113 6.94 -11.31 -3.06
C ALA A 113 6.88 -11.97 -1.67
N VAL A 114 8.02 -12.41 -1.15
CA VAL A 114 8.11 -12.95 0.22
C VAL A 114 7.78 -11.85 1.23
N LEU A 115 8.35 -10.66 1.08
CA LEU A 115 8.08 -9.52 1.96
C LEU A 115 6.59 -9.15 1.97
N GLU A 116 5.98 -9.08 0.78
CA GLU A 116 4.56 -8.82 0.59
C GLU A 116 3.70 -9.90 1.24
N ALA A 117 4.05 -11.18 1.06
CA ALA A 117 3.33 -12.29 1.67
C ALA A 117 3.34 -12.21 3.19
N LEU A 118 4.48 -11.89 3.81
CA LEU A 118 4.62 -11.76 5.26
C LEU A 118 3.81 -10.57 5.81
N ILE A 119 3.91 -9.41 5.17
CA ILE A 119 3.27 -8.16 5.64
C ILE A 119 1.74 -8.19 5.43
N MET A 120 1.26 -8.86 4.39
CA MET A 120 -0.17 -8.95 4.07
C MET A 120 -0.93 -9.95 4.95
N CYS A 121 -0.27 -10.73 5.81
CA CYS A 121 -0.92 -11.63 6.75
C CYS A 121 -1.58 -10.85 7.91
N PRO A 122 -2.92 -10.85 8.04
CA PRO A 122 -3.61 -10.00 9.00
C PRO A 122 -3.46 -10.45 10.47
N TYR A 123 -3.27 -11.76 10.66
CA TYR A 123 -3.18 -12.42 11.97
C TYR A 123 -1.75 -12.50 12.52
N LEU A 124 -0.74 -12.25 11.68
CA LEU A 124 0.67 -12.24 12.09
C LEU A 124 1.16 -10.81 12.28
N ARG A 125 2.04 -10.62 13.27
CA ARG A 125 2.77 -9.38 13.44
C ARG A 125 4.25 -9.67 13.59
N PHE A 126 5.02 -9.30 12.58
CA PHE A 126 6.48 -9.38 12.61
C PHE A 126 7.03 -8.12 13.26
N ASN A 127 7.85 -8.27 14.31
CA ASN A 127 8.50 -7.13 14.96
C ASN A 127 9.83 -6.76 14.29
N ASN A 128 10.55 -7.75 13.77
CA ASN A 128 11.91 -7.59 13.25
C ASN A 128 12.00 -8.15 11.84
N LEU A 129 11.59 -7.35 10.85
CA LEU A 129 11.67 -7.68 9.44
C LEU A 129 12.58 -6.66 8.76
N THR A 130 13.67 -7.10 8.13
CA THR A 130 14.64 -6.21 7.50
C THR A 130 14.91 -6.68 6.08
N LEU A 131 14.75 -5.79 5.10
CA LEU A 131 15.14 -6.00 3.72
C LEU A 131 16.47 -5.30 3.47
N ILE A 132 17.47 -6.03 2.98
CA ILE A 132 18.78 -5.48 2.61
C ILE A 132 18.86 -5.50 1.09
N SER A 133 19.04 -4.33 0.49
CA SER A 133 19.19 -4.16 -0.96
C SER A 133 20.28 -3.15 -1.26
N PRO A 134 21.17 -3.40 -2.23
CA PRO A 134 22.23 -2.45 -2.60
C PRO A 134 21.68 -1.13 -3.15
N HIS A 135 20.45 -1.13 -3.68
CA HIS A 135 19.83 0.03 -4.32
C HIS A 135 18.60 0.56 -3.57
N GLY A 136 18.36 0.08 -2.35
CA GLY A 136 17.16 0.43 -1.57
C GLY A 136 15.90 -0.32 -2.03
N MET A 137 14.73 0.12 -1.54
CA MET A 137 13.44 -0.40 -2.00
C MET A 137 12.99 0.29 -3.29
N PRO A 138 12.54 -0.48 -4.30
CA PRO A 138 11.96 0.10 -5.49
C PRO A 138 10.62 0.78 -5.12
N GLY A 139 10.41 2.03 -5.58
CA GLY A 139 9.24 2.85 -5.22
C GLY A 139 9.47 3.95 -4.16
N GLU A 140 10.66 4.02 -3.53
CA GLU A 140 10.96 5.12 -2.60
C GLU A 140 11.26 6.46 -3.30
N PHE A 141 11.73 6.37 -4.53
CA PHE A 141 12.14 7.52 -5.33
C PHE A 141 11.09 7.84 -6.39
N PRO A 142 11.00 9.12 -6.81
CA PRO A 142 10.08 9.51 -7.87
C PRO A 142 10.36 8.70 -9.16
N PRO A 143 9.30 8.36 -9.91
CA PRO A 143 9.44 7.61 -11.16
C PRO A 143 10.31 8.42 -12.12
N SER A 144 11.44 7.84 -12.54
CA SER A 144 12.38 8.46 -13.48
C SER A 144 12.56 7.55 -14.69
N PHE A 145 12.31 8.11 -15.88
CA PHE A 145 12.37 7.37 -17.14
C PHE A 145 13.74 6.70 -17.34
N THR A 146 14.82 7.43 -17.07
CA THR A 146 16.19 6.91 -17.18
C THR A 146 16.43 5.71 -16.28
N ARG A 147 16.00 5.76 -15.01
CA ARG A 147 16.19 4.66 -14.06
C ARG A 147 15.41 3.41 -14.47
N ASN A 148 14.18 3.59 -14.93
CA ASN A 148 13.35 2.49 -15.41
C ASN A 148 13.93 1.81 -16.66
N LEU A 149 14.75 2.53 -17.44
CA LEU A 149 15.44 2.00 -18.62
C LEU A 149 16.70 1.19 -18.27
N PHE A 150 17.40 1.57 -17.20
CA PHE A 150 18.66 0.91 -16.79
C PHE A 150 18.45 -0.28 -15.84
N LEU A 151 17.32 -0.36 -15.14
CA LEU A 151 17.01 -1.48 -14.25
C LEU A 151 16.24 -2.58 -15.00
N PRO A 152 16.63 -3.86 -14.88
CA PRO A 152 15.90 -4.96 -15.49
C PRO A 152 14.49 -5.03 -14.89
N SER A 153 13.46 -4.87 -15.73
CA SER A 153 12.05 -4.91 -15.34
C SER A 153 11.43 -6.25 -15.74
N ASN A 154 11.02 -7.03 -14.74
CA ASN A 154 10.29 -8.29 -14.97
C ASN A 154 8.77 -8.07 -15.14
N LEU A 155 8.31 -6.80 -15.21
CA LEU A 155 6.89 -6.37 -15.31
C LEU A 155 5.95 -6.83 -14.18
N GLU A 156 6.43 -7.61 -13.21
CA GLU A 156 5.62 -8.13 -12.09
C GLU A 156 5.46 -7.10 -10.95
N TYR A 157 6.50 -6.31 -10.69
CA TYR A 157 6.54 -5.28 -9.65
C TYR A 157 6.99 -3.95 -10.28
N GLU A 158 6.10 -3.30 -11.02
CA GLU A 158 6.36 -1.95 -11.51
C GLU A 158 6.41 -0.95 -10.34
N THR A 159 7.14 0.15 -10.54
CA THR A 159 7.29 1.24 -9.56
C THR A 159 5.92 1.74 -9.09
N ASP A 160 4.93 1.79 -9.98
CA ASP A 160 3.56 2.21 -9.67
C ASP A 160 2.85 1.22 -8.73
N GLU A 161 2.99 -0.09 -8.97
CA GLU A 161 2.43 -1.12 -8.11
C GLU A 161 3.09 -1.11 -6.73
N LEU A 162 4.41 -0.92 -6.68
CA LEU A 162 5.14 -0.78 -5.42
C LEU A 162 4.74 0.46 -4.63
N THR A 163 4.38 1.54 -5.32
CA THR A 163 3.89 2.76 -4.66
C THR A 163 2.49 2.55 -4.06
N ARG A 164 1.67 1.71 -4.71
CA ARG A 164 0.35 1.26 -4.21
C ARG A 164 0.47 0.21 -3.09
N LEU A 165 1.61 -0.43 -2.96
CA LEU A 165 1.93 -1.30 -1.84
C LEU A 165 2.43 -0.45 -0.66
N SER A 166 1.93 -0.72 0.54
CA SER A 166 2.35 -0.01 1.76
C SER A 166 3.71 -0.52 2.30
N LEU A 167 4.63 -0.90 1.41
CA LEU A 167 5.96 -1.40 1.74
C LEU A 167 6.94 -0.22 1.80
N ARG A 168 7.27 0.26 2.99
CA ARG A 168 8.20 1.39 3.17
C ARG A 168 9.08 1.19 4.40
N SER A 169 10.33 1.66 4.32
CA SER A 169 11.32 1.62 5.41
C SER A 169 11.07 2.72 6.43
#